data_AF-A0A8J8DNK1-F1
#
_entry.id   AF-A0A8J8DNK1-F1
#
_cell.length_a   1.000
_cell.length_b   1.000
_cell.length_c   1.000
_cell.angle_alpha   90.00
_cell.angle_beta   90.00
_cell.angle_gamma   90.00
#
_symmetry.space_group_name_H-M   'P 1'
#
loop_
_entity.id
_entity.type
_entity.pdbx_description
1 polymer ?
#
loop_
_entity_poly.entity_id
_entity_poly.type
_entity_poly.pdbx_seq_one_letter_code
_entity_poly.pdbx_strand_id
1 'polypeptide(L)' 'EIEVIFDDEEKTPGKELVEDLLAIVTSFAGKLYGARSHKKKRLVEAVKNALRDD' A
#
# COMPACT_ATOMS: atom_id res chain seq x y z
N GLU A 1 -10.77 11.35 -12.20
CA GLU A 1 -9.62 10.76 -12.92
C GLU A 1 -8.53 10.44 -11.91
N ILE A 2 -7.75 9.37 -12.09
CA ILE A 2 -6.54 9.14 -11.28
C ILE A 2 -5.40 9.71 -12.09
N GLU A 3 -5.07 10.96 -11.83
CA GLU A 3 -3.92 11.64 -12.41
C GLU A 3 -2.70 11.30 -11.55
N VAL A 4 -1.83 10.43 -12.06
CA VAL A 4 -0.54 10.14 -11.44
C VAL A 4 0.42 11.22 -11.89
N ILE A 5 0.41 12.34 -11.16
CA ILE A 5 1.44 13.36 -11.28
C ILE A 5 2.65 12.79 -10.54
N PHE A 6 3.71 12.48 -11.29
CA PHE A 6 5.04 12.29 -10.72
C PHE A 6 5.53 13.66 -10.27
N ASP A 7 5.05 14.11 -9.11
CA ASP A 7 5.61 15.28 -8.46
C ASP A 7 6.94 14.85 -7.83
N ASP A 8 8.03 15.36 -8.38
CA ASP A 8 9.38 15.39 -7.79
C ASP A 8 9.41 16.30 -6.53
N GLU A 9 8.34 16.31 -5.72
CA GLU A 9 8.47 16.71 -4.32
C GLU A 9 9.21 15.58 -3.63
N GLU A 10 10.42 15.86 -3.11
CA GLU A 10 11.16 14.91 -2.27
C GLU A 10 10.20 14.28 -1.26
N LYS A 11 9.85 13.01 -1.49
CA LYS A 11 8.94 12.30 -0.60
C LYS A 11 9.59 12.33 0.78
N THR A 12 8.84 12.74 1.78
CA THR A 12 9.35 12.67 3.14
C THR A 12 9.72 11.21 3.43
N PRO A 13 10.76 10.94 4.23
CA PRO A 13 11.13 9.56 4.58
C PRO A 13 9.96 8.74 5.12
N GLY A 14 8.98 9.39 5.78
CA GLY A 14 7.74 8.76 6.21
C GLY A 14 6.82 8.31 5.07
N LYS A 15 6.66 9.11 4.01
CA LYS A 15 5.89 8.74 2.82
C LYS A 15 6.52 7.53 2.12
N GLU A 16 7.84 7.51 1.96
CA GLU A 16 8.57 6.38 1.35
C GLU A 16 8.40 5.09 2.16
N LEU A 17 8.52 5.17 3.49
CA LEU A 17 8.36 4.01 4.35
C LEU A 17 6.94 3.42 4.28
N VAL A 18 5.91 4.28 4.20
CA VAL A 18 4.52 3.84 4.03
C VAL A 18 4.33 3.13 2.68
N GLU A 19 4.90 3.67 1.61
CA GLU A 19 4.83 3.06 0.27
C GLU A 19 5.54 1.69 0.23
N ASP A 20 6.74 1.59 0.78
CA ASP A 20 7.51 0.35 0.84
C ASP A 20 6.78 -0.71 1.67
N LEU A 21 6.20 -0.33 2.81
CA LEU A 21 5.40 -1.23 3.64
C LEU A 21 4.18 -1.76 2.86
N LEU A 22 3.46 -0.89 2.14
CA LEU A 22 2.32 -1.29 1.33
C LEU A 22 2.73 -2.24 0.20
N ALA A 23 3.89 -2.03 -0.41
CA ALA A 23 4.44 -2.92 -1.43
C ALA A 23 4.76 -4.31 -0.85
N ILE A 24 5.43 -4.36 0.31
CA ILE A 24 5.73 -5.60 1.04
C ILE A 24 4.44 -6.35 1.37
N VAL A 25 3.50 -5.70 2.07
CA VAL A 25 2.22 -6.32 2.47
C VAL A 25 1.47 -6.86 1.25
N THR A 26 1.41 -6.10 0.16
CA THR A 26 0.72 -6.52 -1.07
C THR A 26 1.37 -7.75 -1.71
N SER A 27 2.70 -7.80 -1.74
CA SER A 27 3.48 -8.93 -2.25
C SER A 27 3.23 -10.20 -1.42
N PHE A 28 3.34 -10.10 -0.09
CA PHE A 28 3.09 -11.23 0.81
C PHE A 28 1.63 -11.70 0.76
N ALA A 29 0.66 -10.77 0.74
CA ALA A 29 -0.76 -11.10 0.63
C ALA A 29 -1.09 -11.82 -0.70
N GLY A 30 -0.41 -11.43 -1.79
CA GLY A 30 -0.50 -12.12 -3.07
C GLY A 30 0.01 -13.56 -3.02
N LYS A 31 1.14 -13.79 -2.32
CA LYS A 31 1.72 -15.13 -2.13
C LYS A 31 0.89 -16.01 -1.19
N LEU A 32 0.36 -15.43 -0.10
CA LEU A 32 -0.40 -16.17 0.92
C LEU A 32 -1.82 -16.52 0.47
N TYR A 33 -2.51 -15.58 -0.20
CA TYR A 33 -3.92 -15.73 -0.50
C TYR A 33 -4.23 -15.84 -2.00
N GLY A 34 -3.28 -15.55 -2.87
CA GLY A 34 -3.48 -15.45 -4.31
C GLY A 34 -3.74 -14.02 -4.76
N ALA A 35 -3.25 -13.68 -5.96
CA ALA A 35 -3.25 -12.30 -6.48
C ALA A 35 -4.64 -11.64 -6.59
N ARG A 36 -5.70 -12.43 -6.78
CA ARG A 36 -7.10 -11.99 -6.91
C ARG A 36 -7.98 -12.26 -5.68
N SER A 37 -7.41 -12.77 -4.59
CA SER A 37 -8.19 -13.18 -3.43
C SER A 37 -8.85 -12.01 -2.69
N HIS A 38 -10.10 -12.22 -2.24
CA HIS A 38 -10.79 -11.28 -1.37
C HIS A 38 -10.04 -11.04 -0.05
N LYS A 39 -9.32 -12.05 0.47
CA LYS A 39 -8.50 -11.90 1.69
C LYS A 39 -7.33 -10.94 1.47
N LYS A 40 -6.67 -10.99 0.31
CA LYS A 40 -5.63 -10.02 -0.08
C LYS A 40 -6.19 -8.59 -0.07
N LYS A 41 -7.33 -8.38 -0.74
CA LYS A 41 -7.97 -7.06 -0.80
C LYS A 41 -8.29 -6.52 0.60
N ARG A 42 -8.90 -7.35 1.46
CA ARG A 42 -9.24 -6.97 2.84
C ARG A 42 -8.00 -6.60 3.67
N LEU A 43 -6.93 -7.39 3.58
CA LEU A 43 -5.69 -7.11 4.32
C LEU A 43 -5.04 -5.79 3.88
N VAL A 44 -4.90 -5.57 2.57
CA VAL A 44 -4.29 -4.35 2.04
C VAL A 44 -5.10 -3.10 2.46
N GLU A 45 -6.43 -3.16 2.38
CA GLU A 45 -7.27 -2.04 2.83
C GLU A 45 -7.21 -1.81 4.35
N ALA A 46 -7.16 -2.88 5.15
CA ALA A 46 -7.00 -2.73 6.60
C ALA A 46 -5.70 -2.03 6.97
N VAL A 47 -4.58 -2.40 6.32
CA VAL A 47 -3.28 -1.74 6.54
C VAL A 47 -3.32 -0.28 6.09
N LYS A 48 -3.90 0.02 4.91
CA LYS A 48 -4.05 1.41 4.45
C LYS A 48 -4.85 2.26 5.44
N ASN A 49 -5.92 1.72 6.00
CA ASN A 49 -6.74 2.46 6.97
C ASN A 49 -6.01 2.68 8.29
N ALA A 50 -5.26 1.69 8.78
CA ALA A 50 -4.45 1.84 9.99
C ALA A 50 -3.36 2.93 9.86
N LEU A 51 -2.86 3.17 8.65
CA LEU A 51 -1.87 4.22 8.36
C LEU A 51 -2.48 5.60 8.11
N ARG A 52 -3.82 5.73 8.12
CA ARG A 52 -4.54 7.02 7.97
C ARG A 52 -4.98 7.62 9.30
N ASP A 53 -4.96 6.83 10.38
CA ASP A 53 -5.45 7.23 11.70
C ASP A 53 -4.36 7.91 12.57
N ASP A 54 -3.18 8.21 11.99
CA ASP A 54 -2.06 8.97 12.59
C ASP A 54 -1.85 10.33 11.91
#